data_AF-A0A4R1BN82-F1
#
_entry.id   AF-A0A4R1BN82-F1
#
_cell.length_a   1.000
_cell.length_b   1.000
_cell.length_c   1.000
_cell.angle_alpha   90.00
_cell.angle_beta   90.00
_cell.angle_gamma   90.00
#
_symmetry.space_group_name_H-M   'P 1'
#
loop_
_entity.id
_entity.type
_entity.pdbx_description
1 polymer ?
#
loop_
_entity_poly.entity_id
_entity_poly.type
_entity_poly.pdbx_seq_one_letter_code
_entity_poly.pdbx_strand_id
1 'polypeptide(L)' 'MISGDVIWPAQFAANGWIVDLSDRFGNRGDFLEGTIQSNTYEGAIYGVPWFTDAGMLYYRADLLEEAGVEPPTTWD' A
#
# COMPACT_ATOMS: atom_id res chain seq x y z
N MET A 1 -8.34 -16.41 -6.67
CA MET A 1 -7.64 -15.13 -6.47
C MET A 1 -7.73 -14.82 -4.99
N ILE A 2 -6.60 -14.58 -4.33
CA ILE A 2 -6.57 -14.17 -2.92
C ILE A 2 -6.34 -12.66 -2.86
N SER A 3 -6.97 -12.00 -1.90
CA SER A 3 -6.67 -10.59 -1.57
C SER A 3 -5.76 -10.58 -0.35
N GLY A 4 -4.77 -9.68 -0.30
CA GLY A 4 -3.80 -9.59 0.79
C GLY A 4 -3.20 -8.19 0.92
N ASP A 5 -2.42 -8.00 1.99
CA ASP A 5 -1.74 -6.73 2.29
C ASP A 5 -0.40 -6.61 1.55
N VAL A 6 0.08 -5.40 1.31
CA VAL A 6 1.35 -5.10 0.63
C VAL A 6 2.58 -5.66 1.34
N ILE A 7 2.46 -6.02 2.62
CA ILE A 7 3.55 -6.64 3.39
C ILE A 7 3.70 -8.16 3.17
N TRP A 8 2.75 -8.82 2.51
CA TRP A 8 2.74 -10.29 2.37
C TRP A 8 3.43 -10.88 1.13
N PRO A 9 3.51 -10.22 -0.05
CA PRO A 9 4.02 -10.85 -1.27
C PRO A 9 5.39 -11.48 -1.11
N ALA A 10 6.35 -10.78 -0.49
CA ALA A 10 7.70 -11.30 -0.25
C ALA A 10 7.69 -12.55 0.64
N GLN A 11 6.96 -12.52 1.75
CA GLN A 11 6.88 -13.67 2.67
C GLN A 11 6.26 -14.88 1.99
N PHE A 12 5.18 -14.69 1.23
CA PHE A 12 4.46 -15.78 0.59
C PHE A 12 5.25 -16.35 -0.60
N ALA A 13 5.94 -15.50 -1.36
CA ALA A 13 6.85 -15.91 -2.43
C ALA A 13 8.01 -16.75 -1.88
N ALA A 14 8.66 -16.29 -0.80
CA ALA A 14 9.77 -17.01 -0.15
C ALA A 14 9.37 -18.40 0.36
N ASN A 15 8.09 -18.59 0.75
CA ASN A 15 7.55 -19.88 1.19
C ASN A 15 6.92 -20.71 0.05
N GLY A 16 6.89 -20.20 -1.18
CA GLY A 16 6.31 -20.88 -2.35
C GLY A 16 4.79 -21.01 -2.31
N TRP A 17 4.10 -20.13 -1.57
CA TRP A 17 2.63 -20.20 -1.42
C TRP A 17 1.87 -19.49 -2.55
N ILE A 18 2.56 -18.61 -3.28
CA ILE A 18 2.02 -17.87 -4.43
C ILE A 18 2.95 -18.02 -5.63
N VAL A 19 2.39 -17.84 -6.83
CA VAL A 19 3.08 -18.09 -8.09
C VAL A 19 3.69 -16.80 -8.65
N ASP A 20 4.81 -16.94 -9.36
CA ASP A 20 5.37 -15.85 -10.17
C ASP A 20 4.39 -15.46 -11.29
N LEU A 21 4.08 -14.18 -11.38
CA LEU A 21 3.19 -13.57 -12.35
C LEU A 21 3.93 -12.78 -13.42
N SER A 22 5.27 -12.76 -13.44
CA SER A 22 6.08 -11.89 -14.33
C SER A 22 5.72 -12.01 -15.80
N ASP A 23 5.53 -13.23 -16.30
CA ASP A 23 5.14 -13.48 -17.69
C ASP A 23 3.68 -13.15 -18.00
N ARG A 24 2.87 -12.96 -16.97
CA ARG A 24 1.42 -12.67 -17.05
C ARG A 24 1.09 -11.25 -16.65
N PHE A 25 2.06 -10.52 -16.12
CA PHE A 25 1.86 -9.17 -15.65
C PHE A 25 1.73 -8.26 -16.86
N GLY A 26 0.67 -7.46 -16.89
CA GLY A 26 0.43 -6.49 -17.95
C GLY A 26 1.45 -5.34 -17.93
N ASN A 27 1.06 -4.20 -18.48
CA ASN A 27 1.93 -3.02 -18.46
C ASN A 27 2.11 -2.49 -17.02
N ARG A 28 3.34 -2.50 -16.52
CA ARG A 28 3.68 -1.97 -15.18
C ARG A 28 3.44 -0.46 -15.08
N GLY A 29 3.54 0.27 -16.19
CA GLY A 29 3.34 1.72 -16.24
C GLY A 29 1.91 2.17 -15.93
N ASP A 30 0.96 1.25 -15.83
CA ASP A 30 -0.42 1.54 -15.46
C ASP A 30 -0.60 1.69 -13.93
N PHE A 31 0.46 1.41 -13.15
CA PHE A 31 0.44 1.41 -11.69
C PHE A 31 1.48 2.35 -11.08
N LEU A 32 1.24 2.76 -9.83
CA LEU A 32 2.21 3.50 -9.03
C LEU A 32 3.47 2.65 -8.80
N GLU A 33 4.64 3.27 -8.89
CA GLU A 33 5.92 2.55 -8.74
C GLU A 33 6.03 1.81 -7.40
N GLY A 34 5.64 2.48 -6.30
CA GLY A 34 5.68 1.87 -4.96
C GLY A 34 4.82 0.62 -4.83
N THR A 35 3.67 0.54 -5.53
CA THR A 35 2.81 -0.64 -5.45
C THR A 35 3.36 -1.81 -6.27
N ILE A 36 4.06 -1.53 -7.37
CA ILE A 36 4.83 -2.55 -8.11
C ILE A 36 5.97 -3.09 -7.24
N GLN A 37 6.70 -2.21 -6.55
CA GLN A 37 7.80 -2.59 -5.66
C GLN A 37 7.30 -3.51 -4.54
N SER A 38 6.20 -3.19 -3.87
CA SER A 38 5.63 -4.03 -2.81
C SER A 38 5.16 -5.42 -3.28
N ASN A 39 4.81 -5.55 -4.56
CA ASN A 39 4.42 -6.84 -5.15
C ASN A 39 5.61 -7.60 -5.78
N THR A 40 6.82 -7.04 -5.73
CA THR A 40 8.03 -7.63 -6.32
C THR A 40 8.91 -8.27 -5.26
N TYR A 41 9.34 -9.50 -5.49
CA TYR A 41 10.28 -10.22 -4.65
C TYR A 41 11.35 -10.89 -5.53
N GLU A 42 12.64 -10.69 -5.21
CA GLU A 42 13.77 -11.22 -6.00
C GLU A 42 13.68 -10.95 -7.52
N GLY A 43 13.11 -9.80 -7.90
CA GLY A 43 12.96 -9.37 -9.29
C GLY A 43 11.73 -9.91 -10.03
N ALA A 44 11.00 -10.84 -9.42
CA ALA A 44 9.74 -11.38 -9.94
C ALA A 44 8.53 -10.74 -9.27
N ILE A 45 7.41 -10.64 -9.98
CA ILE A 45 6.17 -10.03 -9.47
C ILE A 45 5.18 -11.10 -9.05
N TYR A 46 4.63 -10.98 -7.84
CA TYR A 46 3.80 -12.01 -7.20
C TYR A 46 2.38 -11.56 -6.88
N GLY A 47 2.02 -10.33 -7.22
CA GLY A 47 0.70 -9.77 -7.02
C GLY A 47 0.41 -8.61 -7.96
N VAL A 48 -0.87 -8.25 -8.09
CA VAL A 48 -1.34 -7.13 -8.91
C VAL A 48 -1.92 -6.06 -7.97
N PRO A 49 -1.45 -4.80 -8.05
CA PRO A 49 -2.02 -3.72 -7.25
C PRO A 49 -3.53 -3.60 -7.50
N TRP A 50 -4.30 -3.46 -6.42
CA TRP A 50 -5.76 -3.37 -6.51
C TRP A 50 -6.29 -2.13 -5.77
N PHE A 51 -5.83 -1.90 -4.54
CA PHE A 51 -6.12 -0.68 -3.78
C PHE A 51 -4.83 0.03 -3.36
N THR A 52 -4.93 1.33 -3.13
CA THR A 52 -3.86 2.15 -2.56
C THR A 52 -4.49 3.14 -1.60
N ASP A 53 -3.96 3.18 -0.39
CA ASP A 53 -4.47 4.01 0.69
C ASP A 53 -3.39 5.00 1.13
N ALA A 54 -3.83 6.20 1.53
CA ALA A 54 -2.98 7.21 2.14
C ALA A 54 -3.51 7.55 3.53
N GLY A 55 -2.63 7.56 4.52
CA GLY A 55 -2.96 8.00 5.87
C GLY A 55 -3.21 9.50 5.91
N MET A 56 -4.35 9.90 6.45
CA MET A 56 -4.73 11.30 6.66
C MET A 56 -5.17 11.49 8.11
N LEU A 57 -4.89 12.65 8.69
CA LEU A 57 -5.43 13.00 10.00
C LEU A 57 -6.89 13.45 9.86
N TYR A 58 -7.80 12.75 10.51
CA TYR A 58 -9.20 13.14 10.64
C TYR A 58 -9.48 13.49 12.10
N TYR A 59 -10.12 14.63 12.35
CA TYR A 59 -10.33 15.15 13.71
C TYR A 59 -11.72 15.78 13.87
N ARG A 60 -12.12 16.00 15.12
CA ARG A 60 -13.40 16.63 15.51
C ARG A 60 -13.21 18.14 15.62
N ALA A 61 -13.67 18.88 14.62
CA ALA A 61 -13.51 20.34 14.56
C ALA A 61 -14.20 21.06 15.73
N ASP A 62 -15.37 20.60 16.15
CA ASP A 62 -16.13 21.20 17.26
C ASP A 62 -15.43 21.08 18.61
N LEU A 63 -14.74 19.95 18.86
CA LEU A 63 -13.97 19.77 20.09
C LEU A 63 -12.72 20.65 20.12
N LEU A 64 -12.10 20.91 18.97
CA LEU A 64 -10.97 21.83 18.87
C LEU A 64 -11.41 23.28 19.08
N GLU A 65 -12.57 23.66 18.53
CA GLU A 65 -13.17 24.98 18.74
C GLU A 65 -13.55 25.20 20.21
N GLU A 66 -14.19 24.22 20.87
CA GLU A 66 -14.52 24.27 22.31
C GLU A 66 -13.27 24.44 23.18
N ALA A 67 -12.16 23.80 22.79
CA ALA A 67 -10.88 23.92 23.48
C ALA A 67 -10.09 25.19 23.12
N GLY A 68 -10.49 25.94 22.08
CA GLY A 68 -9.78 27.12 21.58
C GLY A 68 -8.41 26.79 20.96
N VAL A 69 -8.25 25.61 20.35
CA VAL A 69 -6.99 25.13 19.77
C VAL A 69 -7.15 24.89 18.27
N GLU A 70 -6.16 25.28 17.48
CA GLU A 70 -6.13 25.03 16.03
C GLU A 70 -5.48 23.66 15.72
N PRO A 71 -5.89 22.97 14.64
CA PRO A 71 -5.24 21.73 14.23
C PRO A 71 -3.77 21.99 13.85
N PRO A 72 -2.84 21.10 14.23
CA PRO A 72 -1.43 21.27 13.91
C PRO A 72 -1.21 21.16 12.39
N THR A 73 -0.34 22.03 11.89
CA THR A 73 0.13 21.99 10.48
C THR A 73 1.57 21.44 10.38
N THR A 74 2.22 21.24 11.53
CA THR A 74 3.60 20.78 11.69
C THR A 74 3.66 19.72 12.79
N TRP A 75 4.82 19.06 12.90
CA TRP A 75 5.06 18.02 13.91
C TRP A 75 5.67 18.54 15.21
N ASP A 76 6.25 19.75 15.19
CA ASP A 76 6.83 20.43 16.35
C ASP A 76 5.78 20.89 17.37
#